data_AF-A0A815WNW5-F1
#
_entry.id   AF-A0A815WNW5-F1
#
_cell.length_a   1.000
_cell.length_b   1.000
_cell.length_c   1.000
_cell.angle_alpha   90.00
_cell.angle_beta   90.00
_cell.angle_gamma   90.00
#
_symmetry.space_group_name_H-M   'P 1'
#
loop_
_entity.id
_entity.type
_entity.pdbx_description
1 polymer ?
#
loop_
_entity_poly.entity_id
_entity_poly.type
_entity_poly.pdbx_seq_one_letter_code
_entity_poly.pdbx_strand_id
1 'polypeptide(L)'
;DAVNLSSSKLNKVKHNVPVFGLAKTKHKPTWGLDPDGIILIPCFTFSIFTAPRIGKWRTIFETLPKIADKIKWENRVKKVMWRGARTGDRWWLTGIGERRNDSSLDIEFIDWKPSKLNPYYSNNFKTIQQYCQYKYLVHQEGWSYSNRLKYLLLCGSPVIYANFYGWEEYWYHLLKHNHNILVFKDKGNEKSFKNLTNAIIHNDQKAKFIGKNGKALVEKYLNEQAVLCYFRNVLIEYGKLFTYIPIRHPNAVKIDEFLVGYSS
;
A
#
# COMPACT_ATOMS: atom_id res chain seq x y z
N ASP A 1 -20.25 -36.94 12.61
CA ASP A 1 -19.39 -36.56 13.76
C ASP A 1 -18.52 -35.36 13.43
N ALA A 2 -19.09 -34.17 13.64
CA ALA A 2 -18.35 -32.92 13.55
C ALA A 2 -17.56 -32.75 14.85
N VAL A 3 -16.22 -32.78 14.75
CA VAL A 3 -15.35 -32.51 15.90
C VAL A 3 -15.59 -31.06 16.33
N ASN A 4 -16.29 -30.95 17.46
CA ASN A 4 -16.50 -29.73 18.20
C ASN A 4 -15.15 -29.33 18.82
N LEU A 5 -14.30 -28.65 18.03
CA LEU A 5 -13.08 -28.03 18.54
C LEU A 5 -13.49 -26.87 19.44
N SER A 6 -13.70 -27.17 20.72
CA SER A 6 -13.82 -26.16 21.76
C SER A 6 -12.64 -25.21 21.63
N SER A 7 -12.92 -23.92 21.55
CA SER A 7 -11.96 -22.81 21.52
C SER A 7 -11.25 -22.62 22.87
N SER A 8 -11.02 -23.71 23.61
CA SER A 8 -10.41 -23.70 24.92
C SER A 8 -8.90 -23.98 24.82
N LYS A 9 -8.11 -22.97 25.18
CA LYS A 9 -6.65 -23.01 25.40
C LYS A 9 -5.77 -23.34 24.18
N LEU A 10 -5.86 -22.55 23.11
CA LEU A 10 -4.63 -22.29 22.35
C LEU A 10 -3.67 -21.54 23.29
N ASN A 11 -2.57 -22.19 23.69
CA ASN A 11 -1.53 -21.56 24.48
C ASN A 11 -1.10 -20.27 23.75
N LYS A 12 -1.36 -19.12 24.38
CA LYS A 12 -1.00 -17.79 23.86
C LYS A 12 0.51 -17.62 23.97
N VAL A 13 1.25 -18.28 23.10
CA VAL A 13 2.71 -18.19 23.02
C VAL A 13 3.08 -16.98 22.17
N LYS A 14 4.01 -16.18 22.67
CA LYS A 14 4.63 -15.10 21.91
C LYS A 14 5.97 -15.59 21.37
N HIS A 15 6.15 -15.55 20.06
CA HIS A 15 7.39 -15.98 19.41
C HIS A 15 8.32 -14.78 19.25
N ASN A 16 9.52 -14.89 19.83
CA ASN A 16 10.61 -13.92 19.68
C ASN A 16 11.70 -14.52 18.79
N VAL A 17 11.40 -14.66 17.50
CA VAL A 17 12.33 -15.19 16.49
C VAL A 17 12.42 -14.19 15.33
N PRO A 18 13.61 -14.00 14.72
CA PRO A 18 13.73 -13.13 13.57
C PRO A 18 12.97 -13.72 12.38
N VAL A 19 12.07 -12.93 11.81
CA VAL A 19 11.32 -13.30 10.60
C VAL A 19 11.36 -12.15 9.61
N PHE A 20 11.67 -12.45 8.35
CA PHE A 20 11.51 -11.47 7.28
C PHE A 20 10.03 -11.30 6.95
N GLY A 21 9.53 -10.07 7.07
CA GLY A 21 8.14 -9.72 6.82
C GLY A 21 7.99 -8.58 5.82
N LEU A 22 6.88 -8.56 5.10
CA LEU A 22 6.58 -7.50 4.14
C LEU A 22 6.05 -6.23 4.81
N ALA A 23 5.38 -6.41 5.93
CA ALA A 23 4.86 -5.35 6.78
C ALA A 23 4.80 -5.81 8.22
N LYS A 24 4.77 -4.85 9.14
CA LYS A 24 4.48 -5.07 10.56
C LYS A 24 3.50 -4.02 11.06
N THR A 25 2.86 -4.28 12.19
CA THR A 25 2.01 -3.31 12.87
C THR A 25 2.71 -2.80 14.13
N LYS A 26 2.42 -1.55 14.52
CA LYS A 26 2.81 -1.03 15.84
C LYS A 26 2.05 -1.68 16.99
N HIS A 27 0.92 -2.31 16.71
CA HIS A 27 0.12 -2.99 17.71
C HIS A 27 0.80 -4.30 18.09
N LYS A 28 1.21 -4.44 19.36
CA LYS A 28 1.83 -5.67 19.86
C LYS A 28 0.73 -6.70 20.21
N PRO A 29 0.61 -7.82 19.48
CA PRO A 29 -0.39 -8.83 19.78
C PRO A 29 -0.03 -9.55 21.08
N THR A 30 -1.05 -10.10 21.76
CA THR A 30 -0.88 -10.86 23.01
C THR A 30 -0.43 -12.31 22.77
N TRP A 31 -0.42 -12.76 21.52
CA TRP A 31 0.02 -14.09 21.08
C TRP A 31 0.48 -14.03 19.61
N GLY A 32 1.30 -15.00 19.18
CA GLY A 32 1.87 -15.03 17.83
C GLY A 32 3.24 -14.35 17.75
N LEU A 33 3.62 -13.89 16.56
CA LEU A 33 4.92 -13.27 16.29
C LEU A 33 5.00 -11.86 16.88
N ASP A 34 6.08 -11.56 17.62
CA ASP A 34 6.37 -10.19 18.06
C ASP A 34 6.72 -9.30 16.85
N PRO A 35 6.02 -8.17 16.62
CA PRO A 35 6.39 -7.21 15.58
C PRO A 35 7.84 -6.72 15.65
N ASP A 36 8.46 -6.73 16.85
CA ASP A 36 9.86 -6.35 17.02
C ASP A 36 10.83 -7.38 16.41
N GLY A 37 10.42 -8.65 16.32
CA GLY A 37 11.17 -9.71 15.63
C GLY A 37 11.01 -9.68 14.11
N ILE A 38 10.17 -8.80 13.56
CA ILE A 38 9.95 -8.68 12.12
C ILE A 38 10.97 -7.73 11.48
N ILE A 39 11.83 -8.31 10.63
CA ILE A 39 12.76 -7.56 9.77
C ILE A 39 12.04 -7.26 8.46
N LEU A 40 11.79 -5.98 8.20
CA LEU A 40 11.03 -5.56 7.02
C LEU A 40 11.87 -5.68 5.75
N ILE A 41 11.37 -6.43 4.78
CA ILE A 41 11.93 -6.59 3.43
C ILE A 41 10.99 -6.03 2.37
N PRO A 42 11.49 -5.66 1.18
CA PRO A 42 10.63 -5.23 0.09
C PRO A 42 9.62 -6.31 -0.32
N CYS A 43 8.37 -5.89 -0.54
CA CYS A 43 7.34 -6.77 -1.08
C CYS A 43 7.75 -7.37 -2.43
N PHE A 44 7.37 -8.62 -2.69
CA PHE A 44 7.56 -9.30 -3.97
C PHE A 44 6.94 -8.55 -5.18
N THR A 45 6.00 -7.62 -4.93
CA THR A 45 5.42 -6.74 -5.98
C THR A 45 6.38 -5.67 -6.51
N PHE A 46 7.55 -5.49 -5.89
CA PHE A 46 8.63 -4.65 -6.43
C PHE A 46 9.45 -5.34 -7.53
N SER A 47 9.41 -6.67 -7.61
CA SER A 47 10.28 -7.47 -8.48
C SER A 47 9.48 -8.43 -9.37
N ILE A 48 9.22 -9.64 -8.88
CA ILE A 48 8.89 -10.82 -9.70
C ILE A 48 7.39 -10.86 -10.02
N PHE A 49 6.55 -10.35 -9.11
CA PHE A 49 5.11 -10.48 -9.26
C PHE A 49 4.49 -9.28 -9.96
N THR A 50 3.88 -9.54 -11.11
CA THR A 50 2.97 -8.59 -11.76
C THR A 50 1.74 -8.41 -10.88
N ALA A 51 1.61 -7.24 -10.25
CA ALA A 51 0.43 -6.94 -9.45
C ALA A 51 -0.82 -7.04 -10.35
N PRO A 52 -1.80 -7.91 -10.04
CA PRO A 52 -2.98 -8.09 -10.85
C PRO A 52 -3.64 -6.76 -11.11
N ARG A 53 -3.97 -6.49 -12.39
CA ARG A 53 -4.66 -5.26 -12.84
C ARG A 53 -3.83 -3.97 -12.71
N ILE A 54 -2.57 -4.03 -12.29
CA ILE A 54 -1.66 -2.89 -12.22
C ILE A 54 -0.47 -3.09 -13.16
N GLY A 55 0.24 -4.21 -13.06
CA GLY A 55 1.45 -4.48 -13.84
C GLY A 55 2.70 -4.68 -12.99
N LYS A 56 3.86 -4.78 -13.66
CA LYS A 56 5.18 -4.88 -13.01
C LYS A 56 5.62 -3.51 -12.49
N TRP A 57 6.28 -3.49 -11.33
CA TRP A 57 6.74 -2.23 -10.71
C TRP A 57 7.64 -1.42 -11.63
N ARG A 58 8.65 -2.05 -12.26
CA ARG A 58 9.59 -1.40 -13.19
C ARG A 58 8.87 -0.60 -14.28
N THR A 59 7.93 -1.24 -14.97
CA THR A 59 7.13 -0.60 -16.02
C THR A 59 6.26 0.53 -15.48
N ILE A 60 5.60 0.33 -14.34
CA ILE A 60 4.71 1.34 -13.76
C ILE A 60 5.48 2.53 -13.21
N PHE A 61 6.64 2.29 -12.60
CA PHE A 61 7.55 3.31 -12.10
C PHE A 61 8.00 4.26 -13.22
N GLU A 62 8.30 3.72 -14.40
CA GLU A 62 8.73 4.51 -15.56
C GLU A 62 7.57 5.22 -16.29
N THR A 63 6.41 4.57 -16.37
CA THR A 63 5.30 5.03 -17.24
C THR A 63 4.28 5.90 -16.51
N LEU A 64 3.96 5.58 -15.25
CA LEU A 64 2.88 6.25 -14.53
C LEU A 64 3.16 7.73 -14.26
N PRO A 65 4.37 8.16 -13.85
CA PRO A 65 4.74 9.57 -13.77
C PRO A 65 4.51 10.32 -15.09
N LYS A 66 4.93 9.74 -16.22
CA LYS A 66 4.78 10.33 -17.56
C LYS A 66 3.31 10.50 -17.94
N ILE A 67 2.47 9.53 -17.60
CA ILE A 67 1.02 9.60 -17.80
C ILE A 67 0.41 10.70 -16.93
N ALA A 68 0.82 10.78 -15.67
CA ALA A 68 0.33 11.79 -14.72
C ALA A 68 0.75 13.22 -15.11
N ASP A 69 1.95 13.39 -15.65
CA ASP A 69 2.51 14.69 -16.06
C ASP A 69 1.92 15.23 -17.37
N LYS A 70 1.36 14.35 -18.23
CA LYS A 70 0.57 14.76 -19.40
C LYS A 70 -0.71 15.52 -19.00
N ILE A 71 -1.20 15.32 -17.78
CA ILE A 71 -2.41 15.98 -17.28
C ILE A 71 -1.98 17.16 -16.41
N LYS A 72 -2.13 18.37 -16.97
CA LYS A 72 -1.92 19.62 -16.20
C LYS A 72 -2.72 19.58 -14.91
N TRP A 73 -2.12 20.03 -13.81
CA TRP A 73 -2.73 19.97 -12.48
C TRP A 73 -4.11 20.63 -12.43
N GLU A 74 -4.27 21.72 -13.17
CA GLU A 74 -5.49 22.53 -13.28
C GLU A 74 -6.63 21.76 -13.98
N ASN A 75 -6.28 20.79 -14.83
CA ASN A 75 -7.23 19.94 -15.57
C ASN A 75 -7.60 18.66 -14.82
N ARG A 76 -6.99 18.38 -13.66
CA ARG A 76 -7.32 17.20 -12.86
C ARG A 76 -8.69 17.36 -12.20
N VAL A 77 -9.44 16.27 -12.13
CA VAL A 77 -10.77 16.20 -11.50
C VAL A 77 -10.66 16.60 -10.03
N LYS A 78 -11.38 17.67 -9.64
CA LYS A 78 -11.39 18.22 -8.27
C LYS A 78 -12.29 17.39 -7.33
N LYS A 79 -12.04 16.08 -7.25
CA LYS A 79 -12.73 15.17 -6.34
C LYS A 79 -11.75 14.35 -5.51
N VAL A 80 -12.17 13.98 -4.30
CA VAL A 80 -11.48 12.99 -3.46
C VAL A 80 -11.86 11.61 -3.92
N MET A 81 -10.89 10.86 -4.44
CA MET A 81 -11.12 9.62 -5.15
C MET A 81 -10.65 8.41 -4.36
N TRP A 82 -11.50 7.38 -4.33
CA TRP A 82 -11.15 6.04 -3.89
C TRP A 82 -11.95 4.96 -4.61
N ARG A 83 -11.27 3.88 -4.99
CA ARG A 83 -11.86 2.59 -5.34
C ARG A 83 -11.13 1.48 -4.60
N GLY A 84 -11.85 0.49 -4.09
CA GLY A 84 -11.23 -0.65 -3.44
C GLY A 84 -12.20 -1.78 -3.14
N ALA A 85 -11.66 -2.96 -2.84
CA ALA A 85 -12.45 -4.13 -2.48
C ALA A 85 -12.98 -4.05 -1.05
N ARG A 86 -14.07 -4.78 -0.78
CA ARG A 86 -14.66 -5.01 0.55
C ARG A 86 -13.78 -5.91 1.42
N THR A 87 -12.61 -5.40 1.82
CA THR A 87 -11.61 -6.11 2.65
C THR A 87 -11.21 -5.26 3.85
N GLY A 88 -11.13 -5.84 5.04
CA GLY A 88 -10.87 -5.09 6.27
C GLY A 88 -11.99 -4.08 6.56
N ASP A 89 -11.68 -3.06 7.35
CA ASP A 89 -12.68 -2.07 7.78
C ASP A 89 -12.73 -0.83 6.88
N ARG A 90 -13.09 -1.05 5.62
CA ARG A 90 -13.22 0.03 4.61
C ARG A 90 -14.61 0.66 4.56
N TRP A 91 -15.54 0.20 5.38
CA TRP A 91 -16.94 0.60 5.34
C TRP A 91 -17.18 2.06 5.73
N TRP A 92 -16.33 2.62 6.59
CA TRP A 92 -16.43 4.03 6.94
C TRP A 92 -16.16 4.95 5.72
N LEU A 93 -15.27 4.57 4.80
CA LEU A 93 -14.96 5.35 3.60
C LEU A 93 -16.19 5.47 2.69
N THR A 94 -16.79 4.33 2.33
CA THR A 94 -17.97 4.33 1.47
C THR A 94 -19.20 4.84 2.22
N GLY A 95 -19.24 4.67 3.54
CA GLY A 95 -20.22 5.30 4.39
C GLY A 95 -20.25 6.83 4.32
N ILE A 96 -19.10 7.46 4.01
CA ILE A 96 -18.99 8.89 3.74
C ILE A 96 -19.35 9.20 2.28
N GLY A 97 -18.83 8.40 1.33
CA GLY A 97 -19.02 8.62 -0.12
C GLY A 97 -20.43 8.34 -0.65
N GLU A 98 -20.94 7.13 -0.43
CA GLU A 98 -22.18 6.62 -1.02
C GLU A 98 -23.43 7.24 -0.40
N ARG A 99 -23.40 7.60 0.89
CA ARG A 99 -24.60 8.05 1.63
C ARG A 99 -24.91 9.53 1.54
N ARG A 100 -23.98 10.37 1.07
CA ARG A 100 -24.05 11.83 1.28
C ARG A 100 -24.24 12.67 0.02
N ASN A 101 -24.34 12.04 -1.16
CA ASN A 101 -24.46 12.72 -2.46
C ASN A 101 -23.52 13.95 -2.60
N ASP A 102 -22.31 13.82 -2.07
CA ASP A 102 -21.32 14.90 -2.03
C ASP A 102 -20.56 14.90 -3.36
N SER A 103 -20.79 15.93 -4.17
CA SER A 103 -20.19 16.05 -5.51
C SER A 103 -18.66 16.16 -5.48
N SER A 104 -18.07 16.52 -4.33
CA SER A 104 -16.61 16.58 -4.13
C SER A 104 -15.97 15.22 -3.86
N LEU A 105 -16.76 14.17 -3.65
CA LEU A 105 -16.30 12.82 -3.37
C LEU A 105 -16.58 11.88 -4.54
N ASP A 106 -15.65 10.95 -4.76
CA ASP A 106 -15.77 9.84 -5.71
C ASP A 106 -15.21 8.57 -5.04
N ILE A 107 -15.94 8.08 -4.04
CA ILE A 107 -15.52 7.01 -3.12
C ILE A 107 -16.53 5.86 -3.20
N GLU A 108 -16.09 4.70 -3.63
CA GLU A 108 -16.99 3.55 -3.86
C GLU A 108 -16.25 2.22 -3.75
N PHE A 109 -16.94 1.17 -3.30
CA PHE A 109 -16.40 -0.18 -3.42
C PHE A 109 -16.39 -0.64 -4.88
N ILE A 110 -15.33 -1.33 -5.31
CA ILE A 110 -15.37 -2.03 -6.60
C ILE A 110 -16.37 -3.18 -6.53
N ASP A 111 -17.15 -3.35 -7.59
CA ASP A 111 -17.84 -4.62 -7.82
C ASP A 111 -16.81 -5.63 -8.35
N TRP A 112 -16.95 -6.89 -7.97
CA TRP A 112 -16.13 -7.99 -8.48
C TRP A 112 -16.79 -8.72 -9.64
N LYS A 113 -18.08 -8.44 -9.91
CA LYS A 113 -18.77 -8.98 -11.08
C LYS A 113 -18.17 -8.39 -12.36
N PRO A 114 -17.79 -9.25 -13.32
CA PRO A 114 -17.46 -8.80 -14.67
C PRO A 114 -18.56 -7.94 -15.25
N SER A 115 -18.20 -6.83 -15.88
CA SER A 115 -19.20 -6.05 -16.61
C SER A 115 -19.52 -6.72 -17.95
N LYS A 116 -20.68 -6.40 -18.54
CA LYS A 116 -21.01 -6.80 -19.91
C LYS A 116 -20.00 -6.28 -20.95
N LEU A 117 -19.30 -5.19 -20.63
CA LEU A 117 -18.34 -4.50 -21.51
C LEU A 117 -16.89 -4.96 -21.29
N ASN A 118 -16.58 -5.56 -20.14
CA ASN A 118 -15.24 -6.05 -19.83
C ASN A 118 -15.31 -7.28 -18.90
N PRO A 119 -14.90 -8.47 -19.37
CA PRO A 119 -14.97 -9.70 -18.57
C PRO A 119 -14.00 -9.72 -17.38
N TYR A 120 -13.04 -8.79 -17.32
CA TYR A 120 -12.02 -8.72 -16.27
C TYR A 120 -12.31 -7.63 -15.22
N TYR A 121 -13.16 -6.65 -15.53
CA TYR A 121 -13.40 -5.47 -14.69
C TYR A 121 -14.89 -5.12 -14.57
N SER A 122 -15.28 -4.69 -13.38
CA SER A 122 -16.57 -4.05 -13.15
C SER A 122 -16.59 -2.64 -13.72
N ASN A 123 -17.79 -2.10 -13.96
CA ASN A 123 -17.98 -0.77 -14.55
C ASN A 123 -17.38 0.36 -13.69
N ASN A 124 -17.32 0.19 -12.38
CA ASN A 124 -16.80 1.17 -11.44
C ASN A 124 -15.32 0.96 -11.08
N PHE A 125 -14.67 -0.05 -11.65
CA PHE A 125 -13.23 -0.24 -11.52
C PHE A 125 -12.47 0.91 -12.19
N LYS A 126 -11.39 1.36 -11.54
CA LYS A 126 -10.47 2.35 -12.09
C LYS A 126 -9.05 1.78 -12.10
N THR A 127 -8.36 1.90 -13.23
CA THR A 127 -6.94 1.56 -13.33
C THR A 127 -6.10 2.59 -12.60
N ILE A 128 -4.86 2.25 -12.22
CA ILE A 128 -4.00 3.22 -11.53
C ILE A 128 -3.73 4.47 -12.39
N GLN A 129 -3.67 4.34 -13.71
CA GLN A 129 -3.53 5.46 -14.64
C GLN A 129 -4.73 6.40 -14.56
N GLN A 130 -5.94 5.87 -14.42
CA GLN A 130 -7.15 6.67 -14.26
C GLN A 130 -7.19 7.39 -12.91
N TYR A 131 -6.59 6.83 -11.85
CA TYR A 131 -6.46 7.56 -10.57
C TYR A 131 -5.67 8.86 -10.75
N CYS A 132 -4.65 8.89 -11.61
CA CYS A 132 -3.83 10.08 -11.81
C CYS A 132 -4.58 11.27 -12.43
N GLN A 133 -5.81 11.07 -12.92
CA GLN A 133 -6.69 12.14 -13.39
C GLN A 133 -7.31 12.94 -12.24
N TYR A 134 -7.28 12.44 -10.99
CA TYR A 134 -7.92 13.07 -9.84
C TYR A 134 -6.93 13.87 -8.98
N LYS A 135 -7.37 14.99 -8.42
CA LYS A 135 -6.54 15.86 -7.57
C LYS A 135 -6.22 15.26 -6.20
N TYR A 136 -7.12 14.50 -5.60
CA TYR A 136 -6.95 13.99 -4.24
C TYR A 136 -7.23 12.50 -4.20
N LEU A 137 -6.28 11.72 -3.70
CA LEU A 137 -6.39 10.26 -3.66
C LEU A 137 -6.45 9.78 -2.22
N VAL A 138 -7.21 8.72 -1.96
CA VAL A 138 -7.22 8.08 -0.64
C VAL A 138 -6.47 6.76 -0.70
N HIS A 139 -5.65 6.51 0.32
CA HIS A 139 -5.06 5.22 0.61
C HIS A 139 -5.68 4.65 1.89
N GLN A 140 -6.17 3.41 1.81
CA GLN A 140 -6.57 2.65 2.97
C GLN A 140 -6.15 1.18 2.85
N GLU A 141 -5.67 0.66 3.97
CA GLU A 141 -5.31 -0.73 4.21
C GLU A 141 -6.50 -1.69 4.06
N GLY A 142 -6.23 -3.00 4.00
CA GLY A 142 -7.24 -4.05 3.98
C GLY A 142 -7.29 -4.76 5.33
N TRP A 143 -7.32 -6.10 5.30
CA TRP A 143 -7.08 -6.93 6.48
C TRP A 143 -5.65 -6.77 7.03
N SER A 144 -4.71 -6.45 6.13
CA SER A 144 -3.34 -6.09 6.46
C SER A 144 -2.94 -4.84 5.66
N TYR A 145 -1.64 -4.56 5.58
CA TYR A 145 -1.08 -3.49 4.75
C TYR A 145 -1.57 -3.57 3.30
N SER A 146 -1.61 -2.44 2.61
CA SER A 146 -1.96 -2.39 1.19
C SER A 146 -0.81 -1.80 0.39
N ASN A 147 -0.29 -2.57 -0.56
CA ASN A 147 0.79 -2.11 -1.43
C ASN A 147 0.34 -1.08 -2.51
N ARG A 148 -0.86 -0.52 -2.38
CA ARG A 148 -1.38 0.49 -3.32
C ARG A 148 -0.68 1.84 -3.14
N LEU A 149 -0.20 2.16 -1.94
CA LEU A 149 0.27 3.51 -1.59
C LEU A 149 1.35 4.03 -2.54
N LYS A 150 2.38 3.22 -2.80
CA LYS A 150 3.49 3.61 -3.70
C LYS A 150 3.03 4.03 -5.09
N TYR A 151 2.00 3.38 -5.61
CA TYR A 151 1.44 3.69 -6.92
C TYR A 151 0.64 4.99 -6.93
N LEU A 152 -0.10 5.28 -5.86
CA LEU A 152 -0.88 6.53 -5.75
C LEU A 152 0.03 7.76 -5.66
N LEU A 153 1.13 7.63 -4.93
CA LEU A 153 2.12 8.72 -4.79
C LEU A 153 2.77 9.09 -6.13
N LEU A 154 3.00 8.12 -7.04
CA LEU A 154 3.54 8.39 -8.38
C LEU A 154 2.64 9.27 -9.24
N CYS A 155 1.34 9.36 -8.96
CA CYS A 155 0.45 10.27 -9.68
C CYS A 155 0.76 11.75 -9.40
N GLY A 156 1.54 12.08 -8.37
CA GLY A 156 1.79 13.47 -7.97
C GLY A 156 0.57 14.17 -7.37
N SER A 157 -0.51 13.43 -7.09
CA SER A 157 -1.65 13.92 -6.32
C SER A 157 -1.38 13.68 -4.83
N PRO A 158 -1.73 14.61 -3.93
CA PRO A 158 -1.67 14.36 -2.49
C PRO A 158 -2.51 13.13 -2.14
N VAL A 159 -1.91 12.24 -1.34
CA VAL A 159 -2.57 11.03 -0.85
C VAL A 159 -2.98 11.22 0.60
N ILE A 160 -4.26 10.98 0.89
CA ILE A 160 -4.81 10.88 2.24
C ILE A 160 -4.70 9.42 2.68
N TYR A 161 -3.77 9.13 3.58
CA TYR A 161 -3.60 7.82 4.18
C TYR A 161 -4.44 7.70 5.45
N ALA A 162 -5.52 6.93 5.34
CA ALA A 162 -6.30 6.44 6.46
C ALA A 162 -5.50 5.37 7.23
N ASN A 163 -4.69 5.81 8.18
CA ASN A 163 -3.75 4.99 8.93
C ASN A 163 -4.29 4.68 10.33
N PHE A 164 -5.20 3.71 10.42
CA PHE A 164 -5.84 3.33 11.69
C PHE A 164 -5.14 2.17 12.39
N TYR A 165 -4.53 1.27 11.62
CA TYR A 165 -3.96 0.03 12.13
C TYR A 165 -2.45 0.09 12.29
N GLY A 166 -1.82 1.19 11.85
CA GLY A 166 -0.40 1.42 12.02
C GLY A 166 0.43 0.35 11.32
N TRP A 167 0.03 -0.12 10.14
CA TRP A 167 0.89 -0.98 9.34
C TRP A 167 2.04 -0.17 8.77
N GLU A 168 3.21 -0.80 8.69
CA GLU A 168 4.44 -0.21 8.17
C GLU A 168 5.10 -1.18 7.19
N GLU A 169 5.37 -0.69 5.97
CA GLU A 169 6.37 -1.28 5.09
C GLU A 169 7.76 -0.69 5.41
N TYR A 170 8.82 -1.31 4.87
CA TYR A 170 10.21 -0.92 5.14
C TYR A 170 10.53 0.57 4.91
N TRP A 171 9.78 1.24 4.04
CA TRP A 171 9.98 2.65 3.65
C TRP A 171 9.00 3.64 4.32
N TYR A 172 7.99 3.16 5.06
CA TYR A 172 6.93 4.03 5.61
C TYR A 172 7.45 5.04 6.65
N HIS A 173 8.61 4.79 7.26
CA HIS A 173 9.28 5.74 8.16
C HIS A 173 9.66 7.07 7.48
N LEU A 174 9.70 7.12 6.15
CA LEU A 174 9.96 8.34 5.37
C LEU A 174 8.70 9.20 5.15
N LEU A 175 7.51 8.67 5.48
CA LEU A 175 6.25 9.38 5.34
C LEU A 175 6.11 10.46 6.41
N LYS A 176 5.80 11.69 5.98
CA LYS A 176 5.67 12.88 6.82
C LYS A 176 4.38 13.61 6.50
N HIS A 177 3.49 13.69 7.48
CA HIS A 177 2.22 14.41 7.38
C HIS A 177 2.45 15.87 6.99
N ASN A 178 1.61 16.42 6.11
CA ASN A 178 1.71 17.78 5.56
C ASN A 178 2.96 18.07 4.71
N HIS A 179 3.82 17.08 4.47
CA HIS A 179 4.99 17.23 3.62
C HIS A 179 4.92 16.38 2.36
N ASN A 180 4.75 15.06 2.49
CA ASN A 180 4.68 14.12 1.37
C ASN A 180 3.43 13.23 1.39
N ILE A 181 2.61 13.33 2.44
CA ILE A 181 1.33 12.63 2.59
C ILE A 181 0.42 13.39 3.55
N LEU A 182 -0.88 13.10 3.51
CA LEU A 182 -1.85 13.51 4.54
C LEU A 182 -2.21 12.28 5.37
N VAL A 183 -2.04 12.31 6.68
CA VAL A 183 -2.33 11.17 7.56
C VAL A 183 -3.66 11.45 8.26
N PHE A 184 -4.57 10.50 8.17
CA PHE A 184 -5.87 10.54 8.84
C PHE A 184 -5.97 9.37 9.83
N LYS A 185 -6.19 9.68 11.11
CA LYS A 185 -6.22 8.70 12.21
C LYS A 185 -7.59 8.55 12.88
N ASP A 186 -8.49 9.51 12.68
CA ASP A 186 -9.79 9.57 13.37
C ASP A 186 -10.80 8.63 12.69
N LYS A 187 -10.59 7.33 12.82
CA LYS A 187 -11.42 6.30 12.17
C LYS A 187 -12.91 6.53 12.43
N GLY A 188 -13.71 6.54 11.36
CA GLY A 188 -15.16 6.74 11.44
C GLY A 188 -15.60 8.18 11.77
N ASN A 189 -14.68 9.10 12.04
CA ASN A 189 -15.01 10.50 12.26
C ASN A 189 -15.12 11.25 10.93
N GLU A 190 -16.33 11.25 10.39
CA GLU A 190 -16.63 11.92 9.15
C GLU A 190 -16.39 13.43 9.21
N LYS A 191 -16.66 14.08 10.35
CA LYS A 191 -16.44 15.52 10.51
C LYS A 191 -14.95 15.85 10.37
N SER A 192 -14.08 15.10 11.03
CA SER A 192 -12.62 15.23 10.89
C SER A 192 -12.17 14.96 9.46
N PHE A 193 -12.70 13.93 8.80
CA PHE A 193 -12.37 13.62 7.41
C PHE A 193 -12.76 14.76 6.47
N LYS A 194 -13.98 15.30 6.61
CA LYS A 194 -14.46 16.47 5.85
C LYS A 194 -13.63 17.72 6.10
N ASN A 195 -13.24 17.97 7.35
CA ASN A 195 -12.37 19.10 7.67
C ASN A 195 -11.01 18.96 6.97
N LEU A 196 -10.41 17.77 6.99
CA LEU A 196 -9.15 17.49 6.31
C LEU A 196 -9.27 17.65 4.79
N THR A 197 -10.31 17.09 4.16
CA THR A 197 -10.52 17.20 2.72
C THR A 197 -10.82 18.65 2.32
N ASN A 198 -11.67 19.36 3.06
CA ASN A 198 -11.97 20.76 2.77
C ASN A 198 -10.73 21.64 2.91
N ALA A 199 -9.91 21.44 3.94
CA ALA A 199 -8.68 22.21 4.14
C ALA A 199 -7.70 22.06 2.98
N ILE A 200 -7.58 20.85 2.40
CA ILE A 200 -6.70 20.63 1.25
C ILE A 200 -7.33 21.09 -0.07
N ILE A 201 -8.64 20.94 -0.24
CA ILE A 201 -9.38 21.36 -1.43
C ILE A 201 -9.34 22.88 -1.62
N HIS A 202 -9.35 23.64 -0.53
CA HIS A 202 -9.27 25.11 -0.55
C HIS A 202 -7.83 25.64 -0.56
N ASN A 203 -6.82 24.78 -0.44
CA ASN A 203 -5.41 25.15 -0.51
C ASN A 203 -4.68 24.34 -1.58
N ASP A 204 -4.93 24.71 -2.84
CA ASP A 204 -4.43 24.01 -4.03
C ASP A 204 -2.89 24.03 -4.13
N GLN A 205 -2.24 25.09 -3.67
CA GLN A 205 -0.78 25.18 -3.60
C GLN A 205 -0.20 24.14 -2.62
N LYS A 206 -0.78 24.03 -1.42
CA LYS A 206 -0.39 23.01 -0.44
C LYS A 206 -0.66 21.60 -0.96
N ALA A 207 -1.79 21.39 -1.64
CA ALA A 207 -2.13 20.13 -2.28
C ALA A 207 -1.05 19.70 -3.29
N LYS A 208 -0.69 20.60 -4.21
CA LYS A 208 0.33 20.40 -5.24
C LYS A 208 1.71 20.15 -4.62
N PHE A 209 2.07 20.90 -3.57
CA PHE A 209 3.32 20.70 -2.82
C PHE A 209 3.41 19.30 -2.22
N ILE A 210 2.38 18.86 -1.50
CA ILE A 210 2.35 17.54 -0.85
C ILE A 210 2.42 16.43 -1.91
N GLY A 211 1.62 16.54 -2.98
CA GLY A 211 1.62 15.58 -4.08
C GLY A 211 2.98 15.46 -4.77
N LYS A 212 3.64 16.60 -5.06
CA LYS A 212 4.98 16.64 -5.65
C LYS A 212 6.02 15.95 -4.75
N ASN A 213 6.01 16.22 -3.45
CA ASN A 213 6.95 15.60 -2.52
C ASN A 213 6.68 14.10 -2.32
N GLY A 214 5.41 13.68 -2.35
CA GLY A 214 5.01 12.28 -2.34
C GLY A 214 5.57 11.51 -3.52
N LYS A 215 5.41 12.07 -4.74
CA LYS A 215 5.99 11.53 -5.97
C LYS A 215 7.52 11.46 -5.89
N ALA A 216 8.17 12.55 -5.49
CA ALA A 216 9.62 12.63 -5.39
C ALA A 216 10.22 11.61 -4.38
N LEU A 217 9.52 11.35 -3.27
CA LEU A 217 9.92 10.31 -2.31
C LEU A 217 9.96 8.93 -2.97
N VAL A 218 8.92 8.57 -3.72
CA VAL A 218 8.86 7.29 -4.42
C VAL A 218 9.93 7.20 -5.51
N GLU A 219 10.08 8.25 -6.32
CA GLU A 219 11.11 8.30 -7.37
C GLU A 219 12.54 8.13 -6.80
N LYS A 220 12.81 8.75 -5.65
CA LYS A 220 14.11 8.70 -5.00
C LYS A 220 14.40 7.37 -4.31
N TYR A 221 13.46 6.84 -3.53
CA TYR A 221 13.74 5.74 -2.60
C TYR A 221 13.16 4.39 -3.03
N LEU A 222 12.25 4.37 -4.01
CA LEU A 222 11.57 3.15 -4.46
C LEU A 222 11.85 2.81 -5.93
N ASN A 223 12.86 3.43 -6.56
CA ASN A 223 13.39 2.93 -7.83
C ASN A 223 14.06 1.56 -7.64
N GLU A 224 14.18 0.80 -8.73
CA GLU A 224 14.69 -0.58 -8.70
C GLU A 224 16.04 -0.72 -7.99
N GLN A 225 16.98 0.19 -8.26
CA GLN A 225 18.32 0.15 -7.64
C GLN A 225 18.24 0.37 -6.13
N ALA A 226 17.45 1.33 -5.66
CA ALA A 226 17.25 1.61 -4.23
C ALA A 226 16.60 0.42 -3.51
N VAL A 227 15.57 -0.20 -4.12
CA VAL A 227 14.90 -1.37 -3.55
C VAL A 227 15.86 -2.56 -3.44
N LEU A 228 16.62 -2.84 -4.49
CA LEU A 228 17.62 -3.93 -4.49
C LEU A 228 18.75 -3.65 -3.50
N CYS A 229 19.23 -2.41 -3.40
CA CYS A 229 20.25 -2.00 -2.44
C CYS A 229 19.78 -2.21 -1.00
N TYR A 230 18.56 -1.77 -0.67
CA TYR A 230 17.99 -2.01 0.66
C TYR A 230 17.90 -3.51 0.95
N PHE A 231 17.35 -4.31 0.02
CA PHE A 231 17.20 -5.74 0.25
C PHE A 231 18.54 -6.46 0.44
N ARG A 232 19.53 -6.14 -0.41
CA ARG A 232 20.90 -6.66 -0.29
C ARG A 232 21.51 -6.32 1.08
N ASN A 233 21.39 -5.07 1.52
CA ASN A 233 21.95 -4.64 2.80
C ASN A 233 21.27 -5.34 3.98
N VAL A 234 19.95 -5.52 3.94
CA VAL A 234 19.24 -6.29 4.98
C VAL A 234 19.79 -7.72 5.10
N LEU A 235 20.02 -8.41 3.97
CA LEU A 235 20.56 -9.77 3.98
C LEU A 235 22.01 -9.82 4.48
N ILE A 236 22.85 -8.86 4.09
CA ILE A 236 24.24 -8.76 4.56
C ILE A 236 24.30 -8.50 6.06
N GLU A 237 23.57 -7.50 6.55
CA GLU A 237 23.57 -7.16 7.98
C GLU A 237 22.99 -8.29 8.82
N TYR A 238 21.92 -8.95 8.34
CA TYR A 238 21.37 -10.13 9.01
C TYR A 238 22.36 -11.30 9.04
N GLY A 239 23.10 -11.53 7.95
CA GLY A 239 24.12 -12.57 7.87
C GLY A 239 25.25 -12.41 8.90
N LYS A 240 25.59 -11.17 9.27
CA LYS A 240 26.59 -10.89 10.34
C LYS A 240 26.14 -11.32 11.73
N LEU A 241 24.84 -11.53 11.95
CA LEU A 241 24.30 -11.96 13.24
C LEU A 241 24.46 -13.46 13.48
N PHE A 242 24.89 -14.23 12.48
CA PHE A 242 25.01 -15.67 12.59
C PHE A 242 26.25 -16.04 13.40
N THR A 243 26.05 -16.82 14.46
CA THR A 243 27.12 -17.38 15.30
C THR A 243 27.56 -18.78 14.83
N TYR A 244 27.05 -19.23 13.69
CA TYR A 244 27.30 -20.54 13.10
C TYR A 244 27.38 -20.45 11.57
N ILE A 245 27.99 -21.44 10.93
CA ILE A 245 28.01 -21.58 9.48
C ILE A 245 26.75 -22.34 9.04
N PRO A 246 25.87 -21.76 8.20
CA PRO A 246 24.67 -22.46 7.73
C PRO A 246 25.01 -23.72 6.95
N ILE A 247 24.32 -24.82 7.26
CA ILE A 247 24.41 -26.08 6.53
C ILE A 247 23.12 -26.26 5.73
N ARG A 248 23.26 -26.64 4.45
CA ARG A 248 22.12 -26.91 3.59
C ARG A 248 21.30 -28.07 4.15
N HIS A 249 20.01 -27.84 4.38
CA HIS A 249 19.10 -28.90 4.80
C HIS A 249 18.94 -29.96 3.68
N PRO A 250 18.89 -31.28 3.98
CA PRO A 250 18.80 -32.34 2.96
C PRO A 250 17.62 -32.18 2.00
N ASN A 251 16.50 -31.65 2.51
CA ASN A 251 15.28 -31.42 1.72
C ASN A 251 15.25 -30.04 1.01
N ALA A 252 16.32 -29.25 1.09
CA ALA A 252 16.36 -27.93 0.45
C ALA A 252 16.49 -28.07 -1.07
N VAL A 253 15.52 -27.52 -1.79
CA VAL A 253 15.51 -27.46 -3.26
C VAL A 253 16.18 -26.16 -3.71
N LYS A 254 17.00 -26.24 -4.77
CA LYS A 254 17.59 -25.05 -5.39
C LYS A 254 16.48 -24.21 -6.02
N ILE A 255 16.45 -22.92 -5.72
CA ILE A 255 15.59 -21.98 -6.44
C ILE A 255 16.36 -21.60 -7.70
N ASP A 256 15.94 -22.15 -8.84
CA ASP A 256 16.60 -21.88 -10.13
C ASP A 256 16.25 -20.48 -10.63
N GLU A 257 17.14 -19.89 -11.44
CA GLU A 257 17.05 -18.52 -11.99
C GLU A 257 15.71 -18.23 -12.69
N PHE A 258 15.03 -19.28 -13.19
CA PHE A 258 13.74 -19.20 -13.85
C PHE A 258 12.63 -18.58 -12.98
N LEU A 259 12.71 -18.71 -11.65
CA LEU A 259 11.74 -18.12 -10.72
C LEU A 259 12.00 -16.63 -10.44
N VAL A 260 13.18 -16.11 -10.77
CA VAL A 260 13.59 -14.72 -10.45
C VAL A 260 13.32 -13.76 -11.62
N GLY A 261 12.82 -14.25 -12.75
CA GLY A 261 12.38 -13.43 -13.88
C GLY A 261 13.51 -12.68 -14.61
N TYR A 262 14.77 -13.04 -14.34
CA TYR A 262 15.95 -12.62 -15.11
C TYR A 262 16.34 -13.74 -16.07
N SER A 263 15.48 -14.02 -17.05
CA SER A 263 15.96 -14.65 -18.28
C SER A 263 16.30 -13.52 -19.25
N SER A 264 17.59 -13.50 -19.62
CA SER A 264 18.26 -12.74 -20.70
C SER A 264 17.38 -11.99 -21.69
#